data_AF-A0A962QFV9-F1
#
_entry.id   AF-A0A962QFV9-F1
#
_cell.length_a   1.000
_cell.length_b   1.000
_cell.length_c   1.000
_cell.angle_alpha   90.00
_cell.angle_beta   90.00
_cell.angle_gamma   90.00
#
_symmetry.space_group_name_H-M   'P 1'
#
loop_
_entity.id
_entity.type
_entity.pdbx_description
1 polymer ?
#
loop_
_entity_poly.entity_id
_entity_poly.type
_entity_poly.pdbx_seq_one_letter_code
_entity_poly.pdbx_strand_id
1 'polypeptide(L)'
;MATMPDYLNPALPGDLTCTRIPVVEATPATLEGYGQLVNDPADIAIEIVRWPAQGWRSVDLDSGDEGGTTEGTFVAEWRGDTLYGRNTAVGGHYILGYAVEPTQATEDHQRNPD
;
A
#
# COMPACT_ATOMS: atom_id res chain seq x y z
N MET A 1 -17.63 -5.80 -16.54
CA MET A 1 -16.20 -5.81 -16.18
C MET A 1 -15.91 -4.49 -15.51
N ALA A 2 -15.42 -4.48 -14.27
CA ALA A 2 -14.97 -3.25 -13.65
C ALA A 2 -13.69 -2.78 -14.35
N THR A 3 -13.64 -1.52 -14.77
CA THR A 3 -12.42 -0.89 -15.27
C THR A 3 -11.45 -0.69 -14.10
N MET A 4 -10.17 -0.97 -14.34
CA MET A 4 -9.12 -0.72 -13.36
C MET A 4 -9.15 0.76 -12.93
N PRO A 5 -9.04 1.07 -11.63
CA PRO A 5 -8.98 2.45 -11.16
C PRO A 5 -7.81 3.21 -11.83
N ASP A 6 -8.03 4.49 -12.11
CA ASP A 6 -6.92 5.38 -12.48
C ASP A 6 -6.11 5.69 -11.21
N TYR A 7 -5.03 4.95 -10.99
CA TYR A 7 -4.19 5.11 -9.81
C TYR A 7 -3.35 6.40 -9.83
N LEU A 8 -3.36 7.16 -10.93
CA LEU A 8 -2.76 8.49 -11.03
C LEU A 8 -3.80 9.60 -10.85
N ASN A 9 -5.09 9.27 -10.94
CA ASN A 9 -6.19 10.17 -10.64
C ASN A 9 -7.35 9.42 -9.96
N PRO A 10 -7.19 9.06 -8.67
CA PRO A 10 -8.17 8.24 -7.95
C PRO A 10 -9.52 8.93 -7.68
N ALA A 11 -9.73 10.17 -8.15
CA ALA A 11 -10.95 10.95 -7.99
C ALA A 11 -11.43 11.03 -6.53
N LEU A 12 -10.50 11.22 -5.60
CA LEU A 12 -10.79 11.30 -4.17
C LEU A 12 -11.69 12.52 -3.87
N PRO A 13 -12.73 12.37 -3.04
CA PRO A 13 -13.53 13.51 -2.61
C PRO A 13 -12.71 14.40 -1.66
N GLY A 14 -13.12 15.65 -1.52
CA GLY A 14 -12.59 16.52 -0.47
C GLY A 14 -13.24 16.28 0.89
N ASP A 15 -12.70 16.94 1.90
CA ASP A 15 -13.15 16.90 3.29
C ASP A 15 -13.09 15.48 3.89
N LEU A 16 -12.05 14.72 3.53
CA LEU A 16 -11.84 13.38 4.05
C LEU A 16 -11.50 13.43 5.55
N THR A 17 -12.10 12.52 6.31
CA THR A 17 -11.75 12.36 7.74
C THR A 17 -10.33 11.79 7.87
N CYS A 18 -9.39 12.60 8.35
CA CYS A 18 -8.05 12.13 8.66
C CYS A 18 -8.03 11.41 10.02
N THR A 19 -7.51 10.18 10.05
CA THR A 19 -7.27 9.43 11.30
C THR A 19 -5.78 9.26 11.51
N ARG A 20 -5.28 9.64 12.70
CA ARG A 20 -3.88 9.42 13.05
C ARG A 20 -3.65 7.96 13.40
N ILE A 21 -2.85 7.28 12.60
CA ILE A 21 -2.44 5.89 12.85
C ILE A 21 -1.27 5.92 13.85
N PRO A 22 -1.34 5.19 14.99
CA PRO A 22 -0.24 5.10 15.92
C PRO A 22 0.92 4.30 15.32
N VAL A 23 2.16 4.75 15.55
CA VAL A 23 3.35 3.95 15.26
C VAL A 23 3.61 3.06 16.47
N VAL A 24 3.59 1.75 16.26
CA VAL A 24 3.85 0.74 17.28
C VAL A 24 5.13 0.01 16.91
N GLU A 25 6.02 -0.21 17.89
CA GLU A 25 7.23 -0.98 17.67
C GLU A 25 6.89 -2.43 17.30
N ALA A 26 7.53 -2.95 16.25
CA ALA A 26 7.40 -4.33 15.85
C ALA A 26 8.21 -5.24 16.78
N THR A 27 7.51 -5.98 17.65
CA THR A 27 8.08 -6.96 18.59
C THR A 27 7.29 -8.26 18.47
N PRO A 28 7.82 -9.40 18.95
CA PRO A 28 7.05 -10.65 18.94
C PRO A 28 5.68 -10.54 19.62
N ALA A 29 5.58 -9.78 20.72
CA ALA A 29 4.32 -9.59 21.45
C ALA A 29 3.34 -8.68 20.70
N THR A 30 3.81 -7.58 20.10
CA THR A 30 2.95 -6.65 19.35
C THR A 30 2.52 -7.18 17.99
N LEU A 31 3.20 -8.21 17.48
CA LEU A 31 2.86 -8.90 16.24
C LEU A 31 2.01 -10.17 16.45
N GLU A 32 1.71 -10.55 17.70
CA GLU A 32 0.94 -11.76 17.99
C GLU A 32 -0.40 -11.75 17.24
N GLY A 33 -0.66 -12.81 16.48
CA GLY A 33 -1.85 -12.95 15.63
C GLY A 33 -1.80 -12.21 14.28
N TYR A 34 -0.82 -11.34 14.06
CA TYR A 34 -0.61 -10.62 12.79
C TYR A 34 0.58 -11.17 11.99
N GLY A 35 1.65 -11.61 12.66
CA GLY A 35 2.85 -12.12 12.00
C GLY A 35 3.99 -12.44 12.98
N GLN A 36 5.20 -12.58 12.44
CA GLN A 36 6.41 -12.83 13.21
C GLN A 36 7.63 -12.16 12.57
N LEU A 37 8.63 -11.80 13.39
CA LEU A 37 9.92 -11.33 12.91
C LEU A 37 10.79 -12.53 12.54
N VAL A 38 11.49 -12.44 11.41
CA VAL A 38 12.46 -13.45 10.94
C VAL A 38 13.81 -12.80 10.74
N ASN A 39 14.89 -13.51 11.08
CA ASN A 39 16.26 -13.01 10.90
C ASN A 39 16.77 -13.25 9.47
N ASP A 40 16.43 -14.40 8.90
CA ASP A 40 16.72 -14.74 7.51
C ASP A 40 15.40 -15.09 6.80
N PRO A 41 15.04 -14.40 5.70
CA PRO A 41 13.85 -14.76 4.93
C PRO A 41 13.92 -16.18 4.33
N ALA A 42 15.11 -16.77 4.18
CA ALA A 42 15.25 -18.15 3.72
C ALA A 42 14.85 -19.19 4.79
N ASP A 43 14.80 -18.80 6.07
CA ASP A 43 14.44 -19.69 7.18
C ASP A 43 12.92 -19.89 7.30
N ILE A 44 12.11 -19.15 6.53
CA ILE A 44 10.66 -19.23 6.58
C ILE A 44 10.06 -19.66 5.25
N ALA A 45 9.26 -20.72 5.28
CA ALA A 45 8.41 -21.08 4.15
C ALA A 45 7.17 -20.18 4.15
N ILE A 46 6.96 -19.46 3.05
CA ILE A 46 5.74 -18.68 2.82
C ILE A 46 4.75 -19.55 2.07
N GLU A 47 3.57 -19.74 2.65
CA GLU A 47 2.46 -20.41 2.00
C GLU A 47 1.59 -19.39 1.26
N ILE A 48 1.32 -19.64 -0.01
CA ILE A 48 0.34 -18.87 -0.79
C ILE A 48 -0.97 -19.65 -0.74
N VAL A 49 -1.80 -19.31 0.22
CA VAL A 49 -3.18 -19.79 0.36
C VAL A 49 -4.15 -18.64 0.20
N ARG A 50 -5.38 -19.00 -0.17
CA ARG A 50 -6.46 -18.03 -0.31
C ARG A 50 -6.70 -17.30 1.00
N TRP A 51 -6.79 -15.97 0.92
CA TRP A 51 -7.06 -15.12 2.08
C TRP A 51 -8.29 -15.64 2.85
N PRO A 52 -8.21 -15.76 4.18
CA PRO A 52 -9.34 -16.21 4.97
C PRO A 52 -10.50 -15.23 4.87
N ALA A 53 -11.63 -15.65 4.26
CA ALA A 53 -12.84 -14.83 4.25
C ALA A 53 -13.38 -14.67 5.68
N GLN A 54 -13.39 -13.45 6.20
CA GLN A 54 -13.99 -13.13 7.50
C GLN A 54 -15.34 -12.45 7.31
N GLY A 55 -16.36 -12.94 8.01
CA GLY A 55 -17.70 -12.37 7.98
C GLY A 55 -18.51 -12.77 6.74
N TRP A 56 -19.31 -11.84 6.21
CA TRP A 56 -20.35 -12.14 5.21
C TRP A 56 -19.88 -12.00 3.75
N ARG A 57 -18.72 -11.39 3.51
CA ARG A 57 -18.20 -11.15 2.16
C ARG A 57 -17.15 -12.22 1.82
N SER A 58 -17.47 -13.08 0.87
CA SER A 58 -16.52 -14.06 0.33
C SER A 58 -15.41 -13.35 -0.45
N VAL A 59 -14.24 -14.00 -0.53
CA VAL A 59 -13.19 -13.62 -1.49
C VAL A 59 -13.67 -13.98 -2.90
N ASP A 60 -13.46 -13.09 -3.88
CA ASP A 60 -13.87 -13.30 -5.28
C ASP A 60 -13.18 -14.52 -5.88
N LEU A 61 -13.92 -15.37 -6.61
CA LEU A 61 -13.50 -16.74 -7.00
C LEU A 61 -12.11 -16.82 -7.64
N ASP A 62 -11.73 -15.81 -8.40
CA ASP A 62 -10.50 -15.66 -9.16
C ASP A 62 -9.41 -14.85 -8.44
N SER A 63 -9.54 -14.64 -7.12
CA SER A 63 -8.61 -13.82 -6.33
C SER A 63 -8.25 -14.41 -4.97
N GLY A 64 -7.26 -13.79 -4.34
CA GLY A 64 -6.93 -13.97 -2.92
C GLY A 64 -5.91 -15.06 -2.64
N ASP A 65 -5.46 -15.80 -3.65
CA ASP A 65 -4.36 -16.77 -3.64
C ASP A 65 -3.31 -16.48 -4.74
N GLU A 66 -3.28 -15.26 -5.26
CA GLU A 66 -2.41 -14.83 -6.37
C GLU A 66 -1.02 -14.38 -5.88
N GLY A 67 -0.55 -14.97 -4.79
CA GLY A 67 0.78 -14.67 -4.26
C GLY A 67 1.89 -15.01 -5.26
N GLY A 68 3.02 -14.33 -5.15
CA GLY A 68 4.19 -14.55 -5.99
C GLY A 68 5.32 -13.63 -5.58
N THR A 69 6.51 -13.88 -6.12
CA THR A 69 7.67 -13.00 -5.95
C THR A 69 8.17 -12.54 -7.31
N THR A 70 8.50 -11.26 -7.39
CA THR A 70 9.21 -10.67 -8.52
C THR A 70 10.17 -9.63 -7.95
N GLU A 71 11.22 -9.34 -8.69
CA GLU A 71 12.26 -8.41 -8.25
C GLU A 71 12.30 -7.20 -9.17
N GLY A 72 12.51 -6.05 -8.57
CA GLY A 72 12.68 -4.79 -9.28
C GLY A 72 12.85 -3.63 -8.32
N THR A 73 13.22 -2.49 -8.87
CA THR A 73 13.32 -1.25 -8.10
C THR A 73 11.93 -0.68 -7.87
N PHE A 74 11.64 -0.36 -6.61
CA PHE A 74 10.54 0.48 -6.20
C PHE A 74 11.09 1.89 -5.91
N VAL A 75 10.59 2.89 -6.63
CA VAL A 75 10.94 4.29 -6.41
C VAL A 75 9.76 4.99 -5.74
N ALA A 76 10.02 5.67 -4.63
CA ALA A 76 9.09 6.59 -4.00
C ALA A 76 9.66 8.00 -4.10
N GLU A 77 8.90 8.93 -4.70
CA GLU A 77 9.35 10.32 -4.89
C GLU A 77 8.23 11.32 -4.59
N TRP A 78 8.57 12.40 -3.91
CA TRP A 78 7.66 13.53 -3.72
C TRP A 78 7.74 14.48 -4.91
N ARG A 79 6.58 14.93 -5.37
CA ARG A 79 6.41 16.10 -6.25
C ARG A 79 5.45 17.05 -5.57
N GLY A 80 5.97 18.15 -5.03
CA GLY A 80 5.23 19.02 -4.12
C GLY A 80 4.61 18.22 -2.97
N ASP A 81 3.28 18.17 -2.92
CA ASP A 81 2.46 17.52 -1.91
C ASP A 81 2.06 16.08 -2.28
N THR A 82 2.45 15.55 -3.44
CA THR A 82 2.02 14.21 -3.91
C THR A 82 3.19 13.23 -3.92
N LEU A 83 3.02 12.10 -3.24
CA LEU A 83 3.97 11.00 -3.22
C LEU A 83 3.64 10.02 -4.36
N TYR A 84 4.55 9.86 -5.31
CA TYR A 84 4.44 8.89 -6.38
C TYR A 84 5.22 7.63 -6.06
N GLY A 85 4.65 6.49 -6.44
CA GLY A 85 5.29 5.18 -6.43
C GLY A 85 5.46 4.65 -7.85
N ARG A 86 6.65 4.15 -8.17
CA ARG A 86 6.91 3.43 -9.42
C ARG A 86 7.57 2.09 -9.13
N ASN A 87 6.92 1.01 -9.54
CA ASN A 87 7.41 -0.36 -9.37
C ASN A 87 7.81 -0.95 -10.73
N THR A 88 9.11 -1.10 -10.95
CA THR A 88 9.65 -1.65 -12.21
C THR A 88 9.42 -3.15 -12.36
N ALA A 89 9.20 -3.89 -11.27
CA ALA A 89 8.99 -5.34 -11.30
C ALA A 89 7.64 -5.72 -11.95
N VAL A 90 6.66 -4.82 -11.89
CA VAL A 90 5.30 -5.02 -12.41
C VAL A 90 4.82 -3.90 -13.33
N GLY A 91 5.70 -2.93 -13.65
CA GLY A 91 5.35 -1.76 -14.46
C GLY A 91 4.34 -0.82 -13.81
N GLY A 92 4.20 -0.85 -12.49
CA GLY A 92 3.22 -0.04 -11.75
C GLY A 92 3.66 1.42 -11.61
N HIS A 93 2.70 2.34 -11.74
CA HIS A 93 2.88 3.76 -11.47
C HIS A 93 1.60 4.33 -10.85
N TYR A 94 1.69 4.89 -9.64
CA TYR A 94 0.53 5.25 -8.84
C TYR A 94 0.85 6.35 -7.83
N ILE A 95 -0.19 7.05 -7.37
CA ILE A 95 -0.12 7.92 -6.19
C ILE A 95 -0.14 7.03 -4.94
N LEU A 96 0.85 7.21 -4.07
CA LEU A 96 0.98 6.54 -2.78
C LEU A 96 0.33 7.33 -1.64
N GLY A 97 0.29 8.66 -1.75
CA GLY A 97 -0.26 9.52 -0.72
C GLY A 97 -0.12 11.01 -1.03
N TYR A 98 -0.69 11.80 -0.13
CA TYR A 98 -0.65 13.26 -0.16
C TYR A 98 -0.17 13.77 1.19
N ALA A 99 0.63 14.85 1.18
CA ALA A 99 1.08 15.53 2.40
C ALA A 99 0.00 16.44 3.00
N VAL A 100 -0.98 16.83 2.18
CA VAL A 100 -2.13 17.67 2.55
C VAL A 100 -3.42 17.05 2.03
N GLU A 101 -4.56 17.71 2.27
CA GLU A 101 -5.84 17.29 1.69
C GLU A 101 -5.73 17.12 0.16
N PRO A 102 -6.18 16.01 -0.44
CA PRO A 102 -5.95 15.73 -1.86
C PRO A 102 -6.43 16.83 -2.81
N THR A 103 -7.48 17.58 -2.45
CA THR A 103 -8.02 18.69 -3.24
C THR A 103 -7.16 19.96 -3.20
N GLN A 104 -6.22 20.04 -2.27
CA GLN A 104 -5.29 21.17 -2.09
C GLN A 104 -3.87 20.85 -2.53
N ALA A 105 -3.58 19.58 -2.81
CA ALA A 105 -2.24 19.13 -3.17
C ALA A 105 -1.76 19.76 -4.48
N THR A 106 -0.50 20.17 -4.48
CA THR A 106 0.17 20.74 -5.66
C THR A 106 1.47 20.00 -5.94
N GLU A 107 1.87 19.86 -7.20
CA GLU A 107 3.14 19.19 -7.55
C GLU A 107 4.34 20.17 -7.64
N ASP A 108 4.07 21.48 -7.66
CA ASP A 108 5.01 22.48 -8.18
C ASP A 108 5.97 23.07 -7.14
N HIS A 109 5.76 22.80 -5.85
CA HIS A 109 6.60 23.37 -4.80
C HIS A 109 7.71 22.42 -4.34
N GLN A 110 8.70 22.99 -3.63
CA GLN A 110 9.83 22.25 -3.05
C GLN A 110 9.89 22.34 -1.53
N ARG A 111 8.77 22.70 -0.88
CA ARG A 111 8.67 22.60 0.58
C ARG A 111 8.82 21.15 0.99
N ASN A 112 9.45 20.92 2.14
CA ASN A 112 9.45 19.58 2.72
C ASN A 112 8.02 19.23 3.14
N PRO A 113 7.59 17.97 2.98
CA PRO A 113 6.37 17.49 3.64
C PRO A 113 6.55 17.61 5.17
N ASP A 114 5.52 18.10 5.85
CA ASP A 114 5.47 18.27 7.31
C ASP A 114 5.28 16.92 8.06
#